data_AF-A0A259HJL7-F1
#
_entry.id   AF-A0A259HJL7-F1
#
_cell.length_a   1.000
_cell.length_b   1.000
_cell.length_c   1.000
_cell.angle_alpha   90.00
_cell.angle_beta   90.00
_cell.angle_gamma   90.00
#
_symmetry.space_group_name_H-M   'P 1'
#
loop_
_entity.id
_entity.type
_entity.pdbx_description
1 polymer ?
#
loop_
_entity_poly.entity_id
_entity_poly.type
_entity_poly.pdbx_seq_one_letter_code
_entity_poly.pdbx_strand_id
1 'polypeptide(L)'
;MHGFIKKNCEMLGVENVQLLKMDVFAFLQSAQSQYDFIFAGPPYALGPIDEIPKIIEQKQLIAKGGIFVLEHTPRNQYEKMASFSFQRNYGTTVFSFFVNITP
;
A
#
# COMPACT_ATOMS: atom_id res chain seq x y z
N MET A 1 -1.94 -6.20 17.79
CA MET A 1 -1.09 -5.77 16.67
C MET A 1 -0.27 -4.52 16.99
N HIS A 2 -0.86 -3.34 17.25
CA HIS A 2 -0.12 -2.09 17.51
C HIS A 2 1.01 -2.20 18.56
N GLY A 3 0.73 -2.74 19.75
CA GLY A 3 1.75 -2.91 20.80
C GLY A 3 2.89 -3.86 20.42
N PHE A 4 2.61 -4.86 19.58
CA PHE A 4 3.63 -5.79 19.06
C PHE A 4 4.56 -5.07 18.06
N ILE A 5 4.00 -4.25 17.16
CA ILE A 5 4.79 -3.45 16.21
C ILE A 5 5.67 -2.46 16.98
N LYS A 6 5.12 -1.75 17.98
CA LYS A 6 5.89 -0.82 18.80
C LYS A 6 7.08 -1.50 19.48
N LYS A 7 6.86 -2.66 20.11
CA LYS A 7 7.92 -3.45 20.75
C LYS A 7 9.00 -3.86 19.75
N ASN A 8 8.63 -4.24 18.52
CA ASN A 8 9.60 -4.60 17.49
C ASN A 8 10.42 -3.39 17.03
N CYS A 9 9.81 -2.22 16.87
CA CYS A 9 10.54 -0.98 16.57
C CYS A 9 11.56 -0.65 17.66
N GLU A 10 11.17 -0.76 18.94
CA GLU A 10 12.06 -0.55 20.09
C GLU A 10 13.22 -1.57 20.09
N MET A 11 12.90 -2.86 19.91
CA MET A 11 13.89 -3.93 19.89
C MET A 11 14.91 -3.82 18.74
N LEU A 12 14.48 -3.31 17.59
CA LEU A 12 15.30 -3.14 16.40
C LEU A 12 15.99 -1.75 16.32
N GLY A 13 15.76 -0.86 17.30
CA GLY A 13 16.35 0.48 17.31
C GLY A 13 15.82 1.41 16.21
N VAL A 14 14.55 1.27 15.81
CA VAL A 14 13.94 2.12 14.79
C VAL A 14 13.48 3.44 15.42
N GLU A 15 14.25 4.50 15.21
CA GLU A 15 14.02 5.81 15.84
C GLU A 15 13.07 6.71 15.03
N ASN A 16 13.16 6.67 13.70
CA ASN A 16 12.36 7.53 12.81
C ASN A 16 11.08 6.82 12.32
N VAL A 17 10.20 6.45 13.25
CA VAL A 17 8.95 5.74 12.94
C VAL A 17 7.73 6.45 13.50
N GLN A 18 6.70 6.57 12.66
CA GLN A 18 5.37 6.99 13.08
C GLN A 18 4.41 5.81 13.02
N LEU A 19 3.89 5.40 14.18
CA LEU A 19 2.90 4.33 14.28
C LEU A 19 1.51 4.93 14.45
N LEU A 20 0.64 4.68 13.47
CA LEU A 20 -0.74 5.15 13.47
C LEU A 20 -1.70 3.98 13.72
N LYS A 21 -2.48 4.06 14.80
CA LYS A 21 -3.58 3.11 15.07
C LYS A 21 -4.89 3.71 14.59
N MET A 22 -5.19 3.53 13.30
CA MET A 22 -6.41 4.04 12.68
C MET A 22 -6.88 3.13 11.55
N ASP A 23 -8.11 3.35 11.09
CA ASP A 23 -8.64 2.70 9.89
C ASP A 23 -7.87 3.18 8.63
N VAL A 24 -7.60 2.24 7.71
CA VAL A 24 -6.79 2.52 6.52
C VAL A 24 -7.48 3.49 5.56
N PHE A 25 -8.80 3.41 5.41
CA PHE A 25 -9.54 4.31 4.52
C PHE A 25 -9.67 5.69 5.14
N ALA A 26 -9.84 5.78 6.45
CA ALA A 26 -9.75 7.05 7.17
C ALA A 26 -8.38 7.72 6.98
N PHE A 27 -7.28 6.96 7.01
CA PHE A 27 -5.94 7.48 6.73
C PHE A 27 -5.81 7.94 5.28
N LEU A 28 -6.20 7.08 4.32
CA LEU A 28 -6.11 7.41 2.90
C LEU A 28 -6.95 8.65 2.56
N GLN A 29 -8.09 8.87 3.21
CA GLN A 29 -8.93 10.07 3.04
C GLN A 29 -8.31 11.37 3.58
N SER A 30 -7.44 11.31 4.59
CA SER A 30 -6.74 12.49 5.11
C SER A 30 -5.31 12.66 4.59
N ALA A 31 -4.73 11.61 3.98
CA ALA A 31 -3.38 11.64 3.44
C ALA A 31 -3.21 12.70 2.34
N GLN A 32 -2.15 13.50 2.48
CA GLN A 32 -1.72 14.54 1.55
C GLN A 32 -0.24 14.42 1.14
N SER A 33 0.56 13.66 1.90
CA SER A 33 1.97 13.45 1.60
C SER A 33 2.15 12.43 0.48
N GLN A 34 3.21 12.63 -0.31
CA GLN A 34 3.70 11.63 -1.25
C GLN A 34 4.75 10.74 -0.59
N TYR A 35 4.87 9.51 -1.08
CA TYR A 35 5.79 8.52 -0.55
C TYR A 35 6.60 7.88 -1.67
N ASP A 36 7.91 7.70 -1.45
CA ASP A 36 8.78 6.98 -2.38
C ASP A 36 8.47 5.48 -2.44
N PHE A 37 7.96 4.93 -1.33
CA PHE A 37 7.59 3.53 -1.22
C PHE A 37 6.31 3.36 -0.41
N ILE A 38 5.33 2.66 -0.97
CA ILE A 38 4.10 2.28 -0.31
C ILE A 38 3.95 0.76 -0.40
N PHE A 39 3.67 0.10 0.72
CA PHE A 39 3.36 -1.33 0.76
C PHE A 39 2.02 -1.54 1.46
N ALA A 40 1.14 -2.33 0.85
CA ALA A 40 -0.11 -2.76 1.46
C ALA A 40 -0.27 -4.28 1.34
N GLY A 41 -0.32 -4.94 2.49
CA GLY A 41 -0.73 -6.34 2.62
C GLY A 41 -1.99 -6.46 3.48
N PRO A 42 -3.15 -5.97 3.00
CA PRO A 42 -4.38 -6.04 3.77
C PRO A 42 -4.81 -7.49 4.00
N PRO A 43 -5.55 -7.78 5.09
CA PRO A 43 -6.15 -9.10 5.26
C PRO A 43 -7.02 -9.46 4.05
N TYR A 44 -6.96 -10.70 3.56
CA TYR A 44 -7.75 -11.13 2.39
C TYR A 44 -9.27 -10.95 2.52
N ALA A 45 -9.78 -10.85 3.76
CA ALA A 45 -11.19 -10.60 4.03
C ALA A 45 -11.59 -9.10 3.92
N LEU A 46 -10.65 -8.20 3.62
CA LEU A 46 -10.93 -6.78 3.42
C LEU A 46 -11.71 -6.61 2.10
N GLY A 47 -13.04 -6.51 2.20
CA GLY A 47 -13.94 -6.36 1.06
C GLY A 47 -13.54 -5.26 0.06
N PRO A 48 -13.22 -4.03 0.49
CA PRO A 48 -12.88 -2.93 -0.42
C PRO A 48 -11.37 -2.86 -0.79
N ILE A 49 -10.67 -3.98 -0.91
CA ILE A 49 -9.24 -3.98 -1.28
C ILE A 49 -8.96 -3.23 -2.58
N ASP A 50 -9.85 -3.32 -3.56
CA ASP A 50 -9.72 -2.65 -4.86
C ASP A 50 -9.82 -1.12 -4.77
N GLU A 51 -10.30 -0.57 -3.66
CA GLU A 51 -10.35 0.87 -3.43
C GLU A 51 -8.99 1.43 -3.01
N ILE A 52 -8.10 0.63 -2.42
CA ILE A 52 -6.76 1.05 -2.00
C ILE A 52 -5.95 1.60 -3.20
N PRO A 53 -5.71 0.84 -4.29
CA PRO A 53 -4.94 1.34 -5.43
C PRO A 53 -5.63 2.55 -6.09
N LYS A 54 -6.98 2.55 -6.17
CA LYS A 54 -7.74 3.67 -6.74
C LYS A 54 -7.54 4.97 -5.96
N ILE A 55 -7.65 4.92 -4.63
CA ILE A 55 -7.50 6.11 -3.78
C ILE A 55 -6.05 6.61 -3.81
N ILE A 56 -5.07 5.70 -3.79
CA ILE A 56 -3.64 6.05 -3.88
C ILE A 56 -3.34 6.78 -5.20
N GLU A 57 -3.86 6.27 -6.33
CA GLU A 57 -3.71 6.89 -7.64
C GLU A 57 -4.45 8.24 -7.72
N GLN A 58 -5.73 8.29 -7.33
CA GLN A 58 -6.55 9.50 -7.35
C GLN A 58 -5.93 10.64 -6.54
N LYS A 59 -5.35 10.31 -5.38
CA LYS A 59 -4.71 11.28 -4.49
C LYS A 59 -3.24 11.52 -4.81
N GLN A 60 -2.69 10.86 -5.82
CA GLN A 60 -1.31 11.01 -6.26
C GLN A 60 -0.30 10.79 -5.12
N LEU A 61 -0.56 9.77 -4.27
CA LEU A 61 0.25 9.52 -3.07
C LEU A 61 1.62 8.88 -3.39
N ILE A 62 1.80 8.33 -4.58
CA ILE A 62 3.09 7.80 -5.03
C ILE A 62 3.95 8.99 -5.48
N ALA A 63 5.13 9.16 -4.90
CA ALA A 63 6.07 10.20 -5.32
C ALA A 63 6.62 9.93 -6.74
N LYS A 64 7.21 10.93 -7.38
CA LYS A 64 7.89 10.75 -8.68
C LYS A 64 9.07 9.79 -8.52
N GLY A 65 9.09 8.72 -9.32
CA GLY A 65 10.07 7.63 -9.19
C GLY A 65 9.80 6.67 -8.02
N GLY A 66 8.72 6.90 -7.26
CA GLY A 66 8.28 6.00 -6.21
C GLY A 66 7.47 4.82 -6.73
N ILE A 67 7.21 3.88 -5.82
CA ILE A 67 6.47 2.64 -6.13
C ILE A 67 5.47 2.28 -5.04
N PHE A 68 4.31 1.81 -5.47
CA PHE A 68 3.31 1.19 -4.60
C PHE A 68 3.22 -0.31 -4.90
N VAL A 69 3.23 -1.13 -3.85
CA VAL A 69 3.09 -2.58 -3.93
C VAL A 69 1.86 -3.03 -3.15
N LEU A 70 0.96 -3.74 -3.82
CA LEU A 70 -0.22 -4.35 -3.22
C LEU A 70 -0.09 -5.87 -3.24
N GLU A 71 -0.14 -6.49 -2.07
CA GLU A 71 -0.30 -7.94 -1.91
C GLU A 71 -1.79 -8.29 -1.91
N HIS A 72 -2.19 -9.23 -2.76
CA HIS A 72 -3.58 -9.67 -2.92
C HIS A 72 -3.67 -11.12 -3.43
N THR A 73 -4.89 -11.58 -3.72
CA THR A 73 -5.15 -12.91 -4.31
C THR A 73 -5.41 -12.80 -5.81
N PRO A 74 -5.36 -13.92 -6.59
CA PRO A 74 -5.72 -13.93 -8.01
C PRO A 74 -7.15 -13.50 -8.35
N ARG A 75 -8.02 -13.25 -7.35
CA ARG A 75 -9.38 -12.74 -7.56
C ARG A 75 -9.40 -11.27 -7.98
N ASN A 76 -8.33 -10.53 -7.69
CA ASN A 76 -8.21 -9.11 -8.00
C ASN A 76 -7.30 -8.92 -9.22
N GLN A 77 -7.67 -8.01 -10.12
CA GLN A 77 -6.98 -7.73 -11.38
C GLN A 77 -6.82 -6.22 -11.56
N TYR A 78 -5.59 -5.77 -11.79
CA TYR A 78 -5.22 -4.36 -11.82
C TYR A 78 -4.50 -3.95 -13.11
N GLU A 79 -4.31 -4.87 -14.05
CA GLU A 79 -3.56 -4.68 -15.29
C GLU A 79 -4.12 -3.58 -16.21
N LYS A 80 -5.38 -3.19 -15.97
CA LYS A 80 -6.06 -2.12 -16.71
C LYS A 80 -5.90 -0.73 -16.08
N MET A 81 -5.30 -0.63 -14.90
CA MET A 81 -5.05 0.67 -14.26
C MET A 81 -3.88 1.38 -14.95
N ALA A 82 -3.98 2.69 -15.14
CA ALA A 82 -2.92 3.46 -15.80
C ALA A 82 -1.60 3.44 -15.00
N SER A 83 -1.70 3.39 -13.67
CA SER A 83 -0.57 3.29 -12.76
C SER A 83 0.05 1.89 -12.69
N PHE A 84 -0.59 0.86 -13.23
CA PHE A 84 -0.08 -0.50 -13.17
C PHE A 84 1.23 -0.65 -13.96
N SER A 85 2.22 -1.29 -13.34
CA SER A 85 3.52 -1.54 -13.95
C SER A 85 3.71 -3.02 -14.27
N PHE A 86 3.72 -3.89 -13.25
CA PHE A 86 3.86 -5.34 -13.41
C PHE A 86 3.31 -6.07 -12.19
N GLN A 87 3.21 -7.40 -12.27
CA GLN A 87 2.86 -8.24 -11.12
C GLN A 87 3.79 -9.45 -10.98
N ARG A 88 3.87 -10.01 -9.77
CA ARG A 88 4.55 -11.26 -9.46
C ARG A 88 3.62 -12.22 -8.74
N ASN A 89 3.59 -13.47 -9.20
CA ASN A 89 2.70 -14.50 -8.69
C ASN A 89 3.49 -15.57 -7.92
N TYR A 90 3.02 -15.89 -6.71
CA TYR A 90 3.59 -16.90 -5.83
C TYR A 90 2.46 -17.76 -5.26
N GLY A 91 2.00 -18.74 -6.06
CA GLY A 91 0.85 -19.57 -5.70
C GLY A 91 -0.44 -18.75 -5.63
N THR A 92 -1.04 -18.66 -4.45
CA THR A 92 -2.26 -17.87 -4.19
C THR A 92 -1.99 -16.43 -3.78
N THR A 93 -0.73 -16.03 -3.66
CA THR A 93 -0.32 -14.67 -3.33
C THR A 93 0.18 -13.97 -4.58
N VAL A 94 -0.35 -12.78 -4.85
CA VAL A 94 0.00 -11.93 -5.99
C VAL A 94 0.47 -10.59 -5.46
N PHE A 95 1.56 -10.07 -6.01
CA PHE A 95 2.03 -8.71 -5.76
C PHE A 95 1.87 -7.89 -7.03
N SER A 96 1.02 -6.87 -7.01
CA SER A 96 0.88 -5.89 -8.08
C SER A 96 1.68 -4.63 -7.75
N PHE A 97 2.41 -4.12 -8.74
CA PHE A 97 3.30 -2.98 -8.62
C PHE A 97 2.76 -1.82 -9.44
N PHE A 98 2.70 -0.63 -8.83
CA PHE A 98 2.15 0.58 -9.40
C PHE A 98 3.17 1.72 -9.32
N VAL A 99 3.17 2.60 -10.31
CA VAL A 99 4.06 3.75 -10.41
C VAL A 99 3.28 5.05 -10.54
N ASN A 100 3.93 6.16 -10.22
CA ASN A 100 3.37 7.49 -10.46
C ASN A 100 3.17 7.72 -11.98
N ILE A 101 2.00 8.24 -12.36
CA ILE A 101 1.60 8.52 -13.75
C ILE A 101 1.64 10.02 -14.11
N THR A 102 2.05 10.87 -13.16
CA THR A 102 2.14 12.31 -13.34
C THR A 102 3.47 12.67 -14.02
N PRO A 103 3.49 13.60 -15.00
CA PRO A 103 4.71 14.04 -15.69
C PRO A 103 5.81 14.56 -14.76
#